data_AF-A0A8J8FBC1-F1
#
_entry.id   AF-A0A8J8FBC1-F1
#
_cell.length_a   1.000
_cell.length_b   1.000
_cell.length_c   1.000
_cell.angle_alpha   90.00
_cell.angle_beta   90.00
_cell.angle_gamma   90.00
#
_symmetry.space_group_name_H-M   'P 1'
#
loop_
_entity.id
_entity.type
_entity.pdbx_description
1 polymer ?
#
loop_
_entity_poly.entity_id
_entity_poly.type
_entity_poly.pdbx_seq_one_letter_code
_entity_poly.pdbx_strand_id
1 'polypeptide(L)'
;MKKPIISTILVLIMTVVVYHDQIWDYVKPNKMMNKEISLSIAPENNYTSAAYADAKATVNVVVTKVRGDKKTIVWNKTFDTIELQNYPRLNAAFNEKVKIPGVIDNKEKLIVTYIVTYDNKGSVLQLTNGEAVSTGVSTEKMMIGI
;
A
#
# COMPACT_ATOMS: atom_id res chain seq x y z
N MET A 1 35.83 22.91 -41.11
CA MET A 1 34.54 23.51 -40.69
C MET A 1 33.65 22.51 -39.93
N LYS A 2 34.13 21.89 -38.84
CA LYS A 2 33.37 20.84 -38.08
C LYS A 2 32.87 21.29 -36.68
N LYS A 3 33.20 22.51 -36.26
CA LYS A 3 32.87 23.05 -34.92
C LYS A 3 31.37 23.36 -34.67
N PRO A 4 30.51 23.72 -35.65
CA PRO A 4 29.11 24.03 -35.31
C PRO A 4 28.29 22.78 -34.97
N ILE A 5 28.66 21.60 -35.50
CA ILE A 5 27.88 20.36 -35.32
C ILE A 5 27.85 19.91 -33.85
N ILE A 6 28.98 20.05 -33.15
CA ILE A 6 29.09 19.66 -31.74
C ILE A 6 28.23 20.57 -30.86
N SER A 7 28.21 21.88 -31.14
CA SER A 7 27.40 22.84 -30.39
C SER A 7 25.90 22.59 -30.56
N THR A 8 25.44 22.28 -31.78
CA THR A 8 24.02 22.03 -32.03
C THR A 8 23.54 20.76 -31.32
N ILE A 9 24.35 19.70 -31.33
CA ILE A 9 24.03 18.45 -30.62
C ILE A 9 23.94 18.70 -29.11
N LEU A 10 24.85 19.50 -28.55
CA LEU A 10 24.85 19.80 -27.11
C LEU A 10 23.60 20.58 -26.68
N VAL A 11 23.19 21.58 -27.48
CA VAL A 11 21.96 22.35 -27.25
C VAL A 11 20.73 21.44 -27.35
N LEU A 12 20.70 20.55 -28.33
CA LEU A 12 19.61 19.58 -28.50
C LEU A 12 19.50 18.66 -27.28
N ILE A 13 20.63 18.10 -26.80
CA ILE A 13 20.65 17.24 -25.62
C ILE A 13 20.17 18.01 -24.38
N MET A 14 20.64 19.24 -24.18
CA MET A 14 20.17 20.06 -23.04
C MET A 14 18.68 20.35 -23.11
N THR A 15 18.12 20.64 -24.29
CA THR A 15 16.67 20.80 -24.43
C THR A 15 15.91 19.52 -24.09
N VAL A 16 16.37 18.35 -24.55
CA VAL A 16 15.73 17.07 -24.22
C VAL A 16 15.78 16.80 -22.71
N VAL A 17 16.89 17.13 -22.04
CA VAL A 17 17.03 16.95 -20.58
C VAL A 17 16.08 17.89 -19.82
N VAL A 18 16.00 19.16 -20.21
CA VAL A 18 15.14 20.15 -19.54
C VAL A 18 13.64 19.84 -19.75
N TYR A 19 13.27 19.36 -20.94
CA TYR A 19 11.87 19.04 -21.28
C TYR A 19 11.51 17.57 -21.08
N HIS A 20 12.41 16.76 -20.52
CA HIS A 20 12.25 15.31 -20.37
C HIS A 20 10.89 14.93 -19.76
N ASP A 21 10.53 15.54 -18.62
CA ASP A 21 9.30 15.21 -17.89
C ASP A 21 8.04 15.62 -18.67
N GLN A 22 8.07 16.74 -19.40
CA GLN A 22 6.95 17.19 -20.24
C GLN A 22 6.77 16.27 -21.47
N ILE A 23 7.86 15.83 -22.08
CA ILE A 23 7.84 14.91 -23.22
C ILE A 23 7.29 13.55 -22.78
N TRP A 24 7.74 13.02 -21.63
CA TRP A 24 7.26 11.74 -21.13
C TRP A 24 5.79 11.76 -20.73
N ASP A 25 5.28 12.89 -20.24
CA ASP A 25 3.85 13.06 -19.94
C ASP A 25 2.97 12.97 -21.20
N TYR A 26 3.50 13.38 -22.35
CA TYR A 26 2.82 13.28 -23.64
C TYR A 26 2.88 11.85 -24.22
N VAL A 27 4.01 11.16 -24.04
CA VAL A 27 4.23 9.80 -24.55
C VAL A 27 3.54 8.73 -23.69
N LYS A 28 3.43 8.95 -22.38
CA LYS A 28 2.74 8.06 -21.43
C LYS A 28 1.54 8.80 -20.81
N PRO A 29 0.41 8.88 -21.52
CA PRO A 29 -0.77 9.57 -21.01
C PRO A 29 -1.19 9.02 -19.65
N ASN A 30 -1.60 9.92 -18.75
CA ASN A 30 -2.05 9.58 -17.41
C ASN A 30 -3.18 8.56 -17.48
N LYS A 31 -2.92 7.33 -17.02
CA LYS A 31 -3.95 6.30 -16.92
C LYS A 31 -4.64 6.43 -15.57
N MET A 32 -5.76 7.13 -15.54
CA MET A 32 -6.62 7.16 -14.36
C MET A 32 -7.37 5.83 -14.24
N MET A 33 -7.38 5.26 -13.04
CA MET A 33 -8.11 4.03 -12.76
C MET A 33 -8.65 4.00 -11.34
N ASN A 34 -9.71 3.21 -11.16
CA ASN A 34 -10.21 2.85 -9.84
C ASN A 34 -9.52 1.57 -9.41
N LYS A 35 -8.87 1.59 -8.24
CA LYS A 35 -8.24 0.41 -7.66
C LYS A 35 -9.12 -0.15 -6.54
N GLU A 36 -9.23 -1.46 -6.47
CA GLU A 36 -9.84 -2.20 -5.37
C GLU A 36 -8.77 -2.99 -4.63
N ILE A 37 -8.76 -2.90 -3.31
CA ILE A 37 -7.87 -3.67 -2.44
C ILE A 37 -8.77 -4.59 -1.63
N SER A 38 -8.60 -5.89 -1.79
CA SER A 38 -9.28 -6.90 -0.99
C SER A 38 -8.36 -7.32 0.16
N LEU A 39 -8.69 -6.86 1.37
CA LEU A 39 -7.97 -7.18 2.59
C LEU A 39 -8.57 -8.46 3.20
N SER A 40 -7.72 -9.42 3.55
CA SER A 40 -8.09 -10.63 4.27
C SER A 40 -7.31 -10.68 5.57
N ILE A 41 -7.98 -10.43 6.69
CA ILE A 41 -7.40 -10.50 8.04
C ILE A 41 -7.61 -11.92 8.55
N ALA A 42 -6.52 -12.65 8.80
CA ALA A 42 -6.58 -14.05 9.18
C ALA A 42 -5.53 -14.38 10.25
N PRO A 43 -5.80 -15.37 11.12
CA PRO A 43 -4.80 -15.84 12.07
C PRO A 43 -3.58 -16.40 11.33
N GLU A 44 -2.39 -15.98 11.73
CA GLU A 44 -1.10 -16.52 11.26
C GLU A 44 -0.66 -17.73 12.08
N ASN A 45 -1.05 -17.78 13.35
CA ASN A 45 -0.67 -18.83 14.28
C ASN A 45 -1.88 -19.58 14.83
N ASN A 46 -1.60 -20.71 15.47
CA ASN A 46 -2.60 -21.42 16.26
C ASN A 46 -2.69 -20.81 17.67
N TYR A 47 -3.82 -20.18 17.96
CA TYR A 47 -4.09 -19.53 19.25
C TYR A 47 -4.79 -20.42 20.28
N THR A 48 -4.77 -21.76 20.12
CA THR A 48 -5.40 -22.70 21.08
C THR A 48 -4.67 -22.84 22.42
N SER A 49 -3.46 -22.27 22.56
CA SER A 49 -2.69 -22.35 23.81
C SER A 49 -3.30 -21.47 24.91
N ALA A 50 -3.25 -21.93 26.15
CA ALA A 50 -3.69 -21.16 27.33
C ALA A 50 -2.94 -19.82 27.49
N ALA A 51 -1.76 -19.67 26.89
CA ALA A 51 -1.02 -18.40 26.87
C ALA A 51 -1.80 -17.26 26.18
N TYR A 52 -2.74 -17.59 25.29
CA TYR A 52 -3.55 -16.64 24.53
C TYR A 52 -4.98 -16.46 25.07
N ALA A 53 -5.33 -17.06 26.22
CA ALA A 53 -6.68 -17.04 26.76
C ALA A 53 -7.21 -15.60 26.98
N ASP A 54 -6.33 -14.68 27.37
CA ASP A 54 -6.65 -13.27 27.59
C ASP A 54 -6.03 -12.35 26.53
N ALA A 55 -5.46 -12.93 25.46
CA ALA A 55 -4.76 -12.18 24.42
C ALA A 55 -5.75 -11.61 23.40
N LYS A 56 -5.58 -10.32 23.10
CA LYS A 56 -6.40 -9.57 22.17
C LYS A 56 -5.54 -9.03 21.03
N ALA A 57 -6.13 -8.92 19.84
CA ALA A 57 -5.52 -8.26 18.71
C ALA A 57 -6.44 -7.16 18.18
N THR A 58 -5.84 -6.04 17.78
CA THR A 58 -6.52 -4.94 17.08
C THR A 58 -5.73 -4.60 15.84
N VAL A 59 -6.40 -4.49 14.70
CA VAL A 59 -5.77 -4.15 13.43
C VAL A 59 -6.19 -2.75 13.01
N ASN A 60 -5.21 -1.86 12.79
CA ASN A 60 -5.41 -0.60 12.10
C ASN A 60 -4.79 -0.69 10.71
N VAL A 61 -5.54 -0.31 9.67
CA VAL A 61 -5.07 -0.33 8.28
C VAL A 61 -5.25 1.06 7.67
N VAL A 62 -4.19 1.55 7.05
CA VAL A 62 -4.11 2.85 6.41
C VAL A 62 -3.67 2.66 4.96
N VAL A 63 -4.48 3.14 4.02
CA VAL A 63 -4.10 3.22 2.60
C VAL A 63 -3.65 4.64 2.30
N THR A 64 -2.40 4.77 1.90
CA THR A 64 -1.77 6.04 1.53
C THR A 64 -1.52 6.09 0.04
N LYS A 65 -1.98 7.16 -0.60
CA LYS A 65 -1.63 7.51 -1.97
C LYS A 65 -0.36 8.37 -1.98
N VAL A 66 0.63 7.99 -2.78
CA VAL A 66 1.94 8.64 -2.87
C VAL A 66 2.18 9.14 -4.29
N ARG A 67 2.48 10.44 -4.45
CA ARG A 67 2.81 11.08 -5.72
C ARG A 67 4.04 11.97 -5.54
N GLY A 68 5.20 11.52 -6.02
CA GLY A 68 6.48 12.15 -5.66
C GLY A 68 6.64 12.17 -4.15
N ASP A 69 6.88 13.35 -3.57
CA ASP A 69 7.03 13.52 -2.13
C ASP A 69 5.70 13.70 -1.38
N LYS A 70 4.58 13.84 -2.09
CA LYS A 70 3.27 14.04 -1.48
C LYS A 70 2.65 12.71 -1.09
N LYS A 71 2.23 12.62 0.17
CA LYS A 71 1.48 11.48 0.73
C LYS A 71 0.09 11.95 1.16
N THR A 72 -0.94 11.18 0.84
CA THR A 72 -2.33 11.47 1.20
C THR A 72 -2.99 10.18 1.67
N ILE A 73 -3.52 10.19 2.89
CA ILE A 73 -4.33 9.07 3.38
C ILE A 73 -5.64 9.09 2.62
N VAL A 74 -5.94 8.01 1.91
CA VAL A 74 -7.17 7.85 1.11
C VAL A 74 -8.17 6.90 1.76
N TRP A 75 -7.72 6.12 2.73
CA TRP A 75 -8.57 5.26 3.55
C TRP A 75 -7.87 4.92 4.86
N ASN A 76 -8.61 4.87 5.96
CA ASN A 76 -8.12 4.48 7.28
C ASN A 76 -9.25 3.79 8.04
N LYS A 77 -9.00 2.60 8.57
CA LYS A 77 -9.95 1.85 9.38
C LYS A 77 -9.22 1.12 10.49
N THR A 78 -9.75 1.25 11.70
CA THR A 78 -9.44 0.34 12.81
C THR A 78 -10.55 -0.68 12.89
N PHE A 79 -10.19 -1.95 12.86
CA PHE A 79 -11.11 -3.07 13.04
C PHE A 79 -11.37 -3.30 14.52
N ASP A 80 -12.52 -3.90 14.83
CA ASP A 80 -12.87 -4.24 16.20
C ASP A 80 -11.81 -5.14 16.83
N THR A 81 -11.54 -4.92 18.11
CA THR A 81 -10.64 -5.78 18.88
C THR A 81 -11.21 -7.19 18.95
N ILE A 82 -10.39 -8.17 18.62
CA ILE A 82 -10.74 -9.58 18.68
C ILE A 82 -9.96 -10.28 19.80
N GLU A 83 -10.57 -11.28 20.40
CA GLU A 83 -9.86 -12.21 21.29
C GLU A 83 -9.25 -13.32 20.44
N LEU A 84 -7.94 -13.55 20.57
CA LEU A 84 -7.21 -14.50 19.73
C LEU A 84 -7.71 -15.94 19.91
N GLN A 85 -8.15 -16.30 21.12
CA GLN A 85 -8.74 -17.61 21.40
C GLN A 85 -10.02 -17.90 20.60
N ASN A 86 -10.76 -16.86 20.19
CA ASN A 86 -11.99 -16.99 19.40
C ASN A 86 -11.70 -17.19 17.91
N TYR A 87 -10.44 -17.03 17.49
CA TYR A 87 -9.94 -17.31 16.15
C TYR A 87 -8.84 -18.40 16.20
N PRO A 88 -9.13 -19.60 16.74
CA PRO A 88 -8.12 -20.61 17.01
C PRO A 88 -7.59 -21.29 15.73
N ARG A 89 -8.16 -21.02 14.55
CA ARG A 89 -7.88 -21.73 13.30
C ARG A 89 -7.72 -20.78 12.11
N LEU A 90 -6.80 -21.15 11.22
CA LEU A 90 -6.40 -20.46 9.98
C LEU A 90 -7.54 -20.19 8.97
N ASN A 91 -8.74 -20.73 9.18
CA ASN A 91 -9.86 -20.63 8.24
C ASN A 91 -10.88 -19.52 8.55
N ALA A 92 -10.73 -18.81 9.67
CA ALA A 92 -11.62 -17.71 10.05
C ALA A 92 -11.05 -16.37 9.56
N ALA A 93 -11.09 -16.12 8.25
CA ALA A 93 -10.63 -14.87 7.66
C ALA A 93 -11.76 -13.83 7.58
N PHE A 94 -11.51 -12.63 8.08
CA PHE A 94 -12.36 -11.46 7.86
C PHE A 94 -11.94 -10.76 6.56
N ASN A 95 -12.90 -10.50 5.66
CA ASN A 95 -12.62 -9.90 4.36
C ASN A 95 -13.23 -8.51 4.24
N GLU A 96 -12.42 -7.51 3.84
CA GLU A 96 -12.84 -6.14 3.57
C GLU A 96 -12.44 -5.76 2.13
N LYS A 97 -13.32 -5.07 1.41
CA LYS A 97 -13.00 -4.50 0.09
C LYS A 97 -12.94 -2.99 0.17
N VAL A 98 -11.80 -2.42 -0.24
CA VAL A 98 -11.54 -0.98 -0.24
C VAL A 98 -11.44 -0.49 -1.68
N LYS A 99 -12.30 0.45 -2.06
CA LYS A 99 -12.28 1.07 -3.40
C LYS A 99 -11.63 2.45 -3.32
N ILE A 100 -10.54 2.63 -4.06
CA ILE A 100 -9.80 3.89 -4.17
C ILE A 100 -9.96 4.43 -5.60
N PRO A 101 -10.83 5.43 -5.81
CA PRO A 101 -11.05 6.00 -7.13
C PRO A 101 -9.92 6.96 -7.53
N GLY A 102 -9.78 7.19 -8.84
CA GLY A 102 -8.97 8.30 -9.38
C GLY A 102 -7.46 8.17 -9.12
N VAL A 103 -6.92 6.96 -9.18
CA VAL A 103 -5.48 6.71 -9.07
C VAL A 103 -4.85 6.87 -10.45
N ILE A 104 -3.85 7.75 -10.55
CA ILE A 104 -3.04 7.93 -11.76
C ILE A 104 -1.93 6.86 -11.75
N ASP A 105 -2.21 5.69 -12.31
CA ASP A 105 -1.42 4.46 -12.11
C ASP A 105 0.08 4.58 -12.47
N ASN A 106 0.42 5.45 -13.44
CA ASN A 106 1.79 5.69 -13.87
C ASN A 106 2.54 6.74 -13.02
N LYS A 107 1.87 7.44 -12.11
CA LYS A 107 2.45 8.54 -11.30
C LYS A 107 2.17 8.41 -9.80
N GLU A 108 1.17 7.62 -9.43
CA GLU A 108 0.70 7.44 -8.07
C GLU A 108 0.89 6.00 -7.63
N LYS A 109 1.41 5.81 -6.42
CA LYS A 109 1.49 4.51 -5.76
C LYS A 109 0.48 4.47 -4.62
N LEU A 110 -0.16 3.33 -4.42
CA LEU A 110 -0.89 3.06 -3.19
C LEU A 110 0.00 2.22 -2.29
N ILE A 111 0.14 2.63 -1.04
CA ILE A 111 0.84 1.89 0.01
C ILE A 111 -0.21 1.55 1.06
N VAL A 112 -0.37 0.27 1.33
CA VAL A 112 -1.19 -0.23 2.43
C VAL A 112 -0.25 -0.47 3.59
N THR A 113 -0.45 0.26 4.68
CA THR A 113 0.26 0.07 5.95
C THR A 113 -0.72 -0.45 6.96
N TYR A 114 -0.32 -1.45 7.73
CA TYR A 114 -1.13 -1.94 8.83
C TYR A 114 -0.32 -2.06 10.12
N ILE A 115 -1.00 -1.86 11.23
CA ILE A 115 -0.47 -1.99 12.58
C ILE A 115 -1.35 -3.02 13.29
N VAL A 116 -0.74 -4.12 13.72
CA VAL A 116 -1.37 -5.11 14.59
C VAL A 116 -0.90 -4.83 16.01
N THR A 117 -1.85 -4.54 16.89
CA THR A 117 -1.61 -4.35 18.32
C THR A 117 -2.10 -5.58 19.07
N TYR A 118 -1.17 -6.31 19.67
CA TYR A 118 -1.44 -7.40 20.60
C TYR A 118 -1.43 -6.88 22.03
N ASP A 119 -2.43 -7.23 22.80
CA ASP A 119 -2.49 -6.98 24.24
C ASP A 119 -2.73 -8.30 24.96
N ASN A 120 -1.84 -8.65 25.89
CA ASN A 120 -2.05 -9.74 26.82
C ASN A 120 -1.84 -9.22 28.25
N LYS A 121 -2.94 -9.02 28.98
CA LYS A 121 -2.94 -8.54 30.39
C LYS A 121 -2.17 -7.23 30.59
N GLY A 122 -2.28 -6.31 29.63
CA GLY A 122 -1.61 -5.01 29.67
C GLY A 122 -0.18 -5.00 29.12
N SER A 123 0.36 -6.16 28.74
CA SER A 123 1.60 -6.21 27.94
C SER A 123 1.25 -6.04 26.48
N VAL A 124 1.71 -4.94 25.88
CA VAL A 124 1.36 -4.55 24.50
C VAL A 124 2.53 -4.75 23.54
N LEU A 125 2.28 -5.44 22.43
CA LEU A 125 3.21 -5.56 21.30
C LEU A 125 2.55 -4.97 20.05
N GLN A 126 3.28 -4.13 19.32
CA GLN A 126 2.83 -3.58 18.05
C GLN A 126 3.72 -4.03 16.92
N LEU A 127 3.12 -4.62 15.89
CA LEU A 127 3.79 -4.99 14.65
C LEU A 127 3.28 -4.09 13.53
N THR A 128 4.21 -3.40 12.86
CA THR A 128 3.90 -2.55 11.71
C THR A 128 4.46 -3.17 10.45
N ASN A 129 3.63 -3.27 9.41
CA ASN A 129 4.06 -3.74 8.10
C ASN A 129 3.42 -2.87 7.01
N GLY A 130 4.00 -2.90 5.81
CA GLY A 130 3.48 -2.14 4.69
C GLY A 130 3.87 -2.70 3.34
N GLU A 131 2.91 -2.70 2.42
CA GLU A 131 3.06 -3.24 1.08
C GLU A 131 2.51 -2.26 0.03
N ALA A 132 3.18 -2.19 -1.12
CA ALA A 132 2.74 -1.37 -2.24
C ALA A 132 1.77 -2.17 -3.13
N VAL A 133 0.67 -1.54 -3.54
CA VAL A 133 -0.25 -2.13 -4.53
C VAL A 133 0.41 -2.09 -5.91
N SER A 134 0.36 -3.21 -6.63
CA SER A 134 0.96 -3.33 -7.95
C SER A 134 0.44 -2.30 -8.95
N THR A 135 1.34 -1.75 -9.77
CA THR A 135 0.98 -0.89 -10.90
C THR A 135 0.27 -1.71 -11.98
N GLY A 136 -0.70 -1.13 -12.66
CA GLY A 136 -1.44 -1.77 -13.76
C GLY A 136 -2.57 -2.69 -13.32
N VAL A 137 -2.64 -3.03 -12.02
CA VAL A 137 -3.64 -3.95 -11.47
C VAL A 137 -4.84 -3.16 -10.93
N SER A 138 -6.06 -3.57 -11.32
CA SER A 138 -7.31 -2.98 -10.84
C SER A 138 -7.76 -3.55 -9.49
N THR A 139 -7.39 -4.78 -9.19
CA THR A 139 -7.78 -5.48 -7.96
C THR A 139 -6.59 -6.23 -7.38
N GLU A 140 -6.19 -5.89 -6.17
CA GLU A 140 -5.09 -6.52 -5.45
C GLU A 140 -5.64 -7.22 -4.20
N LYS A 141 -5.11 -8.41 -3.87
CA LYS A 141 -5.47 -9.13 -2.64
C LYS A 141 -4.31 -9.05 -1.67
N MET A 142 -4.59 -8.66 -0.43
CA MET A 142 -3.59 -8.56 0.62
C MET A 142 -4.03 -9.37 1.84
N MET A 143 -3.12 -10.17 2.37
CA MET A 143 -3.33 -10.90 3.62
C MET A 143 -2.69 -10.12 4.76
N ILE A 144 -3.45 -9.94 5.82
CA ILE A 144 -2.99 -9.33 7.07
C ILE A 144 -3.04 -10.43 8.12
N GLY A 145 -1.86 -10.83 8.58
CA GLY A 145 -1.73 -11.77 9.66
C GLY A 145 -2.01 -11.15 11.01
N ILE A 146 -2.78 -11.86 11.81
CA ILE A 146 -3.04 -11.58 13.23
C ILE A 146 -2.70 -12.77 14.09
#